data_AF-A0AAW0L6M6-F1
#
_entry.id   AF-A0AAW0L6M6-F1
#
_cell.length_a   1.000
_cell.length_b   1.000
_cell.length_c   1.000
_cell.angle_alpha   90.00
_cell.angle_beta   90.00
_cell.angle_gamma   90.00
#
_symmetry.space_group_name_H-M   'P 1'
#
loop_
_entity.id
_entity.type
_entity.pdbx_description
1 polymer ?
#
loop_
_entity_poly.entity_id
_entity_poly.type
_entity_poly.pdbx_seq_one_letter_code
_entity_poly.pdbx_strand_id
1 'polypeptide(L)'
;MWREDKYWTGGFSQEEGYQHKPINGFTLQDQRGSFYAFSKISNENETYFSYSANEDIKTFPRLRIDYLGKLYLGERLLVQCNTSSPASNEGCVKQELPECRSPDITFAERSGYFVDTDGFEFHADDNLTHMDCQDKCLKVCSCVAFAPSMTDGTGCKIWTTVPNFQMSENASKVYFLVYKGERKRKQNMLIQELGGNAIPST
;
A
#
# COMPACT_ATOMS: atom_id res chain seq x y z
N MET A 1 -11.59 -4.88 -9.80
CA MET A 1 -11.28 -5.13 -8.38
C MET A 1 -11.54 -3.83 -7.64
N TRP A 2 -12.68 -3.74 -6.96
CA TRP A 2 -13.04 -2.59 -6.14
C TRP A 2 -12.78 -2.98 -4.68
N ARG A 3 -12.05 -2.15 -3.95
CA ARG A 3 -11.96 -2.30 -2.49
C ARG A 3 -13.16 -1.60 -1.87
N GLU A 4 -13.76 -2.22 -0.86
CA GLU A 4 -14.93 -1.66 -0.16
C GLU A 4 -14.56 -0.36 0.59
N ASP A 5 -13.31 -0.27 1.06
CA ASP A 5 -12.77 0.90 1.75
C ASP A 5 -12.21 1.96 0.79
N LYS A 6 -12.28 3.22 1.22
CA LYS A 6 -11.82 4.38 0.45
C LYS A 6 -10.38 4.75 0.79
N TYR A 7 -9.44 4.54 -0.13
CA TYR A 7 -8.01 4.80 0.11
C TYR A 7 -7.51 6.16 -0.38
N TRP A 8 -8.15 6.72 -1.40
CA TRP A 8 -7.84 8.04 -1.92
C TRP A 8 -9.05 8.69 -2.58
N THR A 9 -8.99 10.02 -2.69
CA THR A 9 -9.94 10.85 -3.41
C THR A 9 -9.23 11.68 -4.44
N GLY A 10 -9.74 11.66 -5.68
CA GLY A 10 -9.49 12.75 -6.61
C GLY A 10 -10.37 13.95 -6.23
N GLY A 11 -9.83 15.16 -6.41
CA GLY A 11 -10.58 16.41 -6.28
C GLY A 11 -10.33 17.29 -7.49
N PHE A 12 -11.39 17.88 -8.03
CA PHE A 12 -11.30 19.02 -8.95
C PHE A 12 -11.45 20.27 -8.09
N SER A 13 -10.47 21.17 -8.11
CA SER A 13 -10.63 22.48 -7.45
C SER A 13 -11.71 23.27 -8.17
N GLN A 14 -12.60 23.92 -7.41
CA GLN A 14 -13.58 24.88 -7.95
C GLN A 14 -12.99 26.30 -8.05
N GLU A 15 -11.70 26.50 -7.73
CA GLU A 15 -11.10 27.82 -7.78
C GLU A 15 -10.92 28.31 -9.22
N GLU A 16 -11.73 29.31 -9.60
CA GLU A 16 -11.51 30.16 -10.77
C GLU A 16 -10.25 31.00 -10.54
N GLY A 17 -9.10 30.46 -10.94
CA GLY A 17 -7.79 31.10 -10.78
C GLY A 17 -7.12 31.40 -12.13
N TYR A 18 -6.93 32.70 -12.37
CA TYR A 18 -6.25 33.35 -13.50
C TYR A 18 -5.19 32.53 -14.26
N GLN A 19 -5.41 32.50 -15.58
CA GLN A 19 -4.48 32.26 -16.70
C GLN A 19 -3.70 30.93 -16.71
N HIS A 20 -4.06 30.05 -17.67
CA HIS A 20 -3.41 28.79 -18.09
C HIS A 20 -3.91 27.47 -17.48
N LYS A 21 -5.02 27.47 -16.73
CA LYS A 21 -5.69 26.22 -16.29
C LYS A 21 -7.03 26.02 -17.00
N PRO A 22 -7.43 24.78 -17.33
CA PRO A 22 -8.77 24.50 -17.87
C PRO A 22 -9.85 24.92 -16.85
N ILE A 23 -10.95 25.50 -17.35
CA ILE A 23 -12.13 25.83 -16.54
C ILE A 23 -12.66 24.54 -15.90
N ASN A 24 -12.86 24.54 -14.58
CA ASN A 24 -13.27 23.35 -13.81
C ASN A 24 -12.35 22.14 -14.04
N GLY A 25 -11.03 22.36 -14.01
CA GLY A 25 -10.04 21.35 -14.36
C GLY A 25 -8.68 21.55 -13.70
N PHE A 26 -7.75 20.67 -14.04
CA PHE A 26 -6.36 20.72 -13.60
C PHE A 26 -5.43 20.25 -14.71
N THR A 27 -4.14 20.58 -14.59
CA THR A 27 -3.11 20.12 -15.53
C THR A 27 -2.16 19.17 -14.82
N LEU A 28 -1.81 18.07 -15.49
CA LEU A 28 -0.78 17.15 -15.04
C LEU A 28 0.26 16.96 -16.11
N GLN A 29 1.50 16.76 -15.68
CA GLN A 29 2.61 16.49 -16.57
C GLN A 29 3.02 15.02 -16.43
N ASP A 30 3.30 14.32 -17.52
CA ASP A 30 3.97 13.02 -17.43
C ASP A 30 5.46 13.17 -17.06
N GLN A 31 6.15 12.03 -16.94
CA GLN A 31 7.58 11.99 -16.63
C GLN A 31 8.50 12.52 -17.74
N ARG A 32 8.00 12.62 -18.99
CA ARG A 32 8.75 13.15 -20.15
C ARG A 32 8.51 14.65 -20.32
N GLY A 33 7.70 15.23 -19.45
CA GLY A 33 7.38 16.64 -19.47
C GLY A 33 6.16 17.00 -20.32
N SER A 34 5.44 16.03 -20.87
CA SER A 34 4.23 16.27 -21.68
C SER A 34 3.07 16.70 -20.79
N PHE A 35 2.44 17.83 -21.11
CA PHE A 35 1.33 18.39 -20.36
C PHE A 35 -0.02 17.91 -20.88
N TYR A 36 -0.87 17.47 -19.96
CA TYR A 36 -2.25 17.05 -20.21
C TYR A 36 -3.19 17.92 -19.38
N ALA A 37 -4.21 18.46 -20.04
CA ALA A 37 -5.25 19.24 -19.39
C ALA A 37 -6.46 18.35 -19.16
N PHE A 38 -6.87 18.21 -17.89
CA PHE A 38 -8.06 17.46 -17.48
C PHE A 38 -9.16 18.45 -17.11
N SER A 39 -10.37 18.21 -17.59
CA SER A 39 -11.55 19.01 -17.27
C SER A 39 -12.71 18.12 -16.85
N LYS A 40 -13.55 18.63 -15.95
CA LYS A 40 -14.82 18.00 -15.59
C LYS A 40 -15.95 18.65 -16.38
N ILE A 41 -16.73 17.83 -17.08
CA ILE A 41 -17.95 18.26 -17.77
C ILE A 41 -19.14 17.69 -17.00
N SER A 42 -20.09 18.56 -16.67
CA SER A 42 -21.27 18.20 -15.89
C SER A 42 -22.47 19.00 -16.43
N ASN A 43 -23.48 18.30 -16.93
CA ASN A 43 -24.75 18.88 -17.38
C ASN A 43 -25.93 18.06 -16.81
N GLU A 44 -27.16 18.33 -17.24
CA GLU A 44 -28.36 17.64 -16.75
C GLU A 44 -28.40 16.13 -17.09
N ASN A 45 -27.72 15.72 -18.16
CA ASN A 45 -27.75 14.35 -18.67
C ASN A 45 -26.54 13.52 -18.21
N GLU A 46 -25.38 14.15 -18.05
CA GLU A 46 -24.13 13.43 -17.83
C GLU A 46 -23.13 14.21 -16.97
N THR A 47 -22.26 13.44 -16.31
CA THR A 47 -21.09 13.95 -15.62
C THR A 47 -19.91 13.05 -15.96
N TYR A 48 -18.91 13.60 -16.62
CA TYR A 48 -17.71 12.88 -17.04
C TYR A 48 -16.48 13.79 -16.93
N PHE A 49 -15.29 13.18 -16.95
CA PHE A 49 -14.06 13.94 -17.13
C PHE A 49 -13.52 13.71 -18.53
N SER A 50 -12.94 14.74 -19.12
CA SER A 50 -12.25 14.68 -20.40
C SER A 50 -10.80 15.12 -20.22
N TYR A 51 -9.96 14.79 -21.19
CA TYR A 51 -8.58 15.27 -21.25
C TYR A 51 -8.24 15.79 -22.65
N SER A 52 -7.30 16.71 -22.72
CA SER A 52 -6.67 17.16 -23.96
C SER A 52 -5.14 17.18 -23.83
N ALA A 53 -4.46 17.05 -24.97
CA ALA A 53 -3.01 17.05 -25.11
C ALA A 53 -2.64 17.98 -26.28
N ASN A 54 -1.43 18.55 -26.25
CA ASN A 54 -0.89 19.28 -27.39
C ASN A 54 -0.72 18.35 -28.62
N GLU A 55 -0.90 18.88 -29.83
CA GLU A 55 -0.86 18.13 -31.10
C GLU A 55 0.49 17.44 -31.34
N ASP A 56 1.58 17.99 -30.81
CA ASP A 56 2.92 17.42 -30.89
C ASP A 56 3.09 16.14 -30.04
N ILE A 57 2.16 15.89 -29.12
CA ILE A 57 2.20 14.73 -28.22
C ILE A 57 1.65 13.51 -28.96
N LYS A 58 2.54 12.75 -29.59
CA LYS A 58 2.21 11.47 -30.27
C LYS A 58 1.94 10.29 -29.31
N THR A 59 1.98 10.52 -28.00
CA THR A 59 1.71 9.48 -27.01
C THR A 59 0.33 9.70 -26.41
N PHE A 60 -0.52 8.68 -26.44
CA PHE A 60 -1.81 8.77 -25.75
C PHE A 60 -1.59 8.91 -24.24
N PRO A 61 -2.14 9.94 -23.57
CA PRO A 61 -2.16 9.93 -22.12
C PRO A 61 -2.98 8.76 -21.65
N ARG A 62 -2.40 7.96 -20.76
CA ARG A 62 -3.08 6.85 -20.13
C ARG A 62 -3.13 7.15 -18.65
N LEU A 63 -4.29 7.59 -18.18
CA LEU A 63 -4.62 7.43 -16.77
C LEU A 63 -4.88 5.95 -16.54
N ARG A 64 -4.08 5.32 -15.69
CA ARG A 64 -4.18 3.89 -15.39
C ARG A 64 -4.18 3.69 -13.88
N ILE A 65 -5.16 2.94 -13.41
CA ILE A 65 -5.15 2.39 -12.06
C ILE A 65 -4.64 0.95 -12.17
N ASP A 66 -3.61 0.59 -11.40
CA ASP A 66 -3.14 -0.79 -11.34
C ASP A 66 -3.91 -1.61 -10.29
N TYR A 67 -3.63 -2.92 -10.23
CA TYR A 67 -4.28 -3.84 -9.31
C TYR A 67 -3.94 -3.58 -7.83
N LEU A 68 -2.93 -2.75 -7.53
CA LEU A 68 -2.59 -2.30 -6.18
C LEU A 68 -3.30 -0.98 -5.81
N GLY A 69 -4.13 -0.44 -6.70
CA GLY A 69 -4.84 0.82 -6.51
C GLY A 69 -3.97 2.06 -6.74
N LYS A 70 -2.79 1.92 -7.34
CA LYS A 70 -1.91 3.05 -7.68
C LYS A 70 -2.39 3.72 -8.97
N LEU A 71 -2.44 5.05 -8.95
CA LEU A 71 -2.82 5.85 -10.12
C LEU A 71 -1.58 6.33 -10.87
N TYR A 72 -1.57 6.14 -12.18
CA TYR A 72 -0.50 6.55 -13.08
C TYR A 72 -1.02 7.47 -14.18
N LEU A 73 -0.16 8.40 -14.64
CA LEU A 73 -0.31 9.14 -15.89
C LEU A 73 0.87 8.81 -16.81
N GLY A 74 0.62 8.01 -17.84
CA GLY A 74 1.70 7.34 -18.55
C GLY A 74 2.39 6.37 -17.61
N GLU A 75 3.69 6.58 -17.35
CA GLU A 75 4.42 5.80 -16.33
C GLU A 75 4.73 6.62 -15.06
N ARG A 76 4.31 7.90 -15.01
CA ARG A 76 4.42 8.73 -13.81
C ARG A 76 3.42 8.25 -12.75
N LEU A 77 3.91 7.90 -11.57
CA LEU A 77 3.08 7.62 -10.40
C LEU A 77 2.48 8.93 -9.85
N LEU A 78 1.16 8.99 -9.73
CA LEU A 78 0.43 10.13 -9.18
C LEU A 78 -0.04 9.86 -7.75
N VAL A 79 -0.63 8.69 -7.52
CA VAL A 79 -1.22 8.34 -6.21
C VAL A 79 -0.74 6.96 -5.81
N GLN A 80 -0.15 6.88 -4.63
CA GLN A 80 0.12 5.66 -3.90
C GLN A 80 -0.21 5.90 -2.43
N CYS A 81 -1.28 5.29 -1.95
CA CYS A 81 -1.67 5.37 -0.54
C CYS A 81 -1.42 4.02 0.11
N ASN A 82 -0.88 4.04 1.32
CA ASN A 82 -0.75 2.87 2.17
C ASN A 82 -1.25 3.19 3.58
N THR A 83 -1.56 2.15 4.34
CA THR A 83 -2.07 2.27 5.71
C THR A 83 -0.97 2.62 6.74
N SER A 84 0.31 2.49 6.40
CA SER A 84 1.45 2.63 7.33
C SER A 84 2.32 3.88 7.11
N SER A 85 2.01 4.70 6.10
CA SER A 85 2.70 5.95 5.81
C SER A 85 1.68 7.06 5.57
N PRO A 86 1.59 8.05 6.48
CA PRO A 86 0.77 9.21 6.24
C PRO A 86 1.44 10.09 5.15
N ALA A 87 0.66 10.40 4.12
CA ALA A 87 0.71 11.67 3.38
C ALA A 87 2.01 12.07 2.65
N SER A 88 2.48 11.29 1.67
CA SER A 88 3.34 11.87 0.61
C SER A 88 2.57 12.26 -0.66
N ASN A 89 1.29 11.89 -0.79
CA ASN A 89 0.49 12.12 -1.99
C ASN A 89 -0.81 12.83 -1.60
N GLU A 90 -1.05 14.01 -2.17
CA GLU A 90 -2.33 14.72 -2.04
C GLU A 90 -3.50 13.77 -2.38
N GLY A 91 -4.54 13.81 -1.55
CA GLY A 91 -5.75 13.01 -1.77
C GLY A 91 -5.80 11.62 -1.13
N CYS A 92 -4.74 11.14 -0.45
CA CYS A 92 -4.86 9.92 0.36
C CYS A 92 -5.85 10.11 1.53
N VAL A 93 -6.73 9.13 1.74
CA VAL A 93 -7.70 9.13 2.84
C VAL A 93 -7.06 8.41 4.03
N LYS A 94 -7.06 9.07 5.19
CA LYS A 94 -6.63 8.45 6.45
C LYS A 94 -7.55 7.27 6.77
N GLN A 95 -6.98 6.07 6.88
CA GLN A 95 -7.73 4.89 7.29
C GLN A 95 -7.97 4.89 8.80
N GLU A 96 -9.16 4.52 9.22
CA GLU A 96 -9.48 4.28 10.62
C GLU A 96 -8.91 2.94 11.05
N LEU A 97 -8.20 2.93 12.17
CA LEU A 97 -7.63 1.73 12.76
C LEU A 97 -8.48 1.31 13.97
N PRO A 98 -8.62 0.00 14.24
CA PRO A 98 -9.29 -0.47 15.45
C PRO A 98 -8.53 0.00 16.70
N GLU A 99 -9.22 0.09 17.85
CA GLU A 99 -8.64 0.62 19.11
C GLU A 99 -7.34 -0.06 19.55
N CYS A 100 -7.17 -1.33 19.17
CA CYS A 100 -5.97 -2.14 19.45
C CYS A 100 -4.77 -1.83 18.52
N ARG A 101 -4.84 -0.78 17.71
CA ARG A 101 -3.82 -0.41 16.73
C ARG A 101 -3.45 1.07 16.86
N SER A 102 -2.15 1.31 16.84
CA SER A 102 -1.58 2.66 16.81
C SER A 102 -1.31 3.07 15.36
N PRO A 103 -1.44 4.36 15.01
CA PRO A 103 -1.02 4.87 13.70
C PRO A 103 0.50 4.78 13.47
N ASP A 104 1.31 4.67 14.52
CA ASP A 104 2.78 4.61 14.44
C ASP A 104 3.30 3.19 14.16
N ILE A 105 2.75 2.56 13.13
CA ILE A 105 3.07 1.20 12.72
C ILE A 105 3.82 1.18 11.38
N THR A 106 4.59 0.12 11.18
CA THR A 106 5.25 -0.21 9.93
C THR A 106 5.37 -1.73 9.82
N PHE A 107 5.77 -2.22 8.66
CA PHE A 107 6.00 -3.64 8.43
C PHE A 107 7.47 -3.88 8.10
N ALA A 108 8.12 -4.74 8.88
CA ALA A 108 9.49 -5.16 8.64
C ALA A 108 9.48 -6.44 7.81
N GLU A 109 10.09 -6.38 6.62
CA GLU A 109 10.22 -7.53 5.72
C GLU A 109 11.38 -8.44 6.15
N ARG A 110 11.13 -9.75 6.22
CA ARG A 110 12.13 -10.79 6.53
C ARG A 110 11.89 -12.01 5.64
N SER A 111 12.96 -12.60 5.09
CA SER A 111 12.86 -13.87 4.38
C SER A 111 13.01 -15.03 5.37
N GLY A 112 12.07 -15.97 5.36
CA GLY A 112 12.05 -17.08 6.30
C GLY A 112 10.69 -17.74 6.42
N TYR A 113 10.54 -18.61 7.41
CA TYR A 113 9.30 -19.34 7.67
C TYR A 113 9.08 -19.53 9.17
N PHE A 114 7.82 -19.64 9.56
CA PHE A 114 7.44 -20.03 10.90
C PHE A 114 7.56 -21.56 11.06
N VAL A 115 8.10 -21.99 12.19
CA VAL A 115 8.23 -23.40 12.57
C VAL A 115 7.23 -23.71 13.67
N ASP A 116 6.53 -24.83 13.56
CA ASP A 116 5.53 -25.32 14.54
C ASP A 116 4.44 -24.29 14.91
N THR A 117 4.21 -23.31 14.04
CA THR A 117 3.21 -22.25 14.22
C THR A 117 2.43 -22.11 12.93
N ASP A 118 1.16 -22.47 12.97
CA ASP A 118 0.31 -22.28 11.81
C ASP A 118 -0.30 -20.87 11.81
N GLY A 119 -0.24 -20.23 10.65
CA GLY A 119 -0.95 -18.98 10.40
C GLY A 119 -2.37 -19.30 9.94
N PHE A 120 -3.30 -18.40 10.18
CA PHE A 120 -4.63 -18.53 9.60
C PHE A 120 -4.60 -18.00 8.16
N GLU A 121 -5.12 -18.81 7.24
CA GLU A 121 -5.20 -18.47 5.82
C GLU A 121 -6.56 -17.86 5.51
N PHE A 122 -6.53 -16.67 4.89
CA PHE A 122 -7.72 -16.07 4.31
C PHE A 122 -7.82 -16.51 2.85
N HIS A 123 -8.66 -17.51 2.62
CA HIS A 123 -9.01 -17.98 1.26
C HIS A 123 -10.26 -17.31 0.70
N ALA A 124 -10.76 -16.25 1.35
CA ALA A 124 -12.05 -15.67 0.99
C ALA A 124 -12.09 -15.12 -0.46
N ASP A 125 -10.93 -14.79 -1.05
CA ASP A 125 -10.78 -14.53 -2.48
C ASP A 125 -9.33 -14.86 -2.93
N ASP A 126 -9.14 -15.76 -3.89
CA ASP A 126 -7.81 -16.21 -4.36
C ASP A 126 -6.94 -15.11 -5.01
N ASN A 127 -7.41 -13.85 -5.04
CA ASN A 127 -6.70 -12.72 -5.67
C ASN A 127 -6.30 -11.63 -4.66
N LEU A 128 -6.17 -11.96 -3.36
CA LEU A 128 -5.69 -10.98 -2.37
C LEU A 128 -4.25 -10.57 -2.67
N THR A 129 -4.03 -9.26 -2.78
CA THR A 129 -2.69 -8.68 -2.94
C THR A 129 -2.00 -8.52 -1.59
N HIS A 130 -0.68 -8.30 -1.62
CA HIS A 130 0.09 -7.90 -0.43
C HIS A 130 -0.55 -6.73 0.35
N MET A 131 -1.11 -5.75 -0.35
CA MET A 131 -1.77 -4.60 0.28
C MET A 131 -3.08 -5.02 0.98
N ASP A 132 -3.84 -5.95 0.39
CA ASP A 132 -5.06 -6.47 1.03
C ASP A 132 -4.73 -7.28 2.29
N CYS A 133 -3.63 -8.04 2.26
CA CYS A 133 -3.11 -8.73 3.44
C CYS A 133 -2.73 -7.77 4.56
N GLN A 134 -2.03 -6.70 4.22
CA GLN A 134 -1.64 -5.68 5.18
C GLN A 134 -2.88 -5.14 5.89
N ASP A 135 -3.90 -4.74 5.13
CA ASP A 135 -5.12 -4.16 5.68
C ASP A 135 -5.90 -5.17 6.53
N LYS A 136 -5.97 -6.44 6.12
CA LYS A 136 -6.55 -7.52 6.93
C LYS A 136 -5.79 -7.72 8.25
N CYS A 137 -4.46 -7.74 8.22
CA CYS A 137 -3.64 -7.84 9.44
C CYS A 137 -3.88 -6.66 10.38
N LEU A 138 -4.03 -5.44 9.84
CA LEU A 138 -4.31 -4.25 10.64
C LEU A 138 -5.69 -4.33 11.32
N LYS A 139 -6.69 -4.93 10.67
CA LYS A 139 -8.02 -5.13 11.26
C LYS A 139 -8.05 -6.22 12.35
N VAL A 140 -7.14 -7.19 12.32
CA VAL A 140 -7.05 -8.27 13.33
C VAL A 140 -6.09 -7.87 14.46
N CYS A 141 -6.62 -7.57 15.65
CA CYS A 141 -5.85 -7.08 16.80
C CYS A 141 -4.70 -7.98 17.27
N SER A 142 -4.82 -9.29 17.09
CA SER A 142 -3.78 -10.24 17.44
C SER A 142 -2.73 -10.43 16.34
N CYS A 143 -2.92 -9.86 15.14
CA CYS A 143 -1.94 -10.01 14.06
C CYS A 143 -0.56 -9.48 14.48
N VAL A 144 0.47 -10.29 14.21
CA VAL A 144 1.89 -9.95 14.42
C VAL A 144 2.70 -10.03 13.13
N ALA A 145 2.25 -10.82 12.14
CA ALA A 145 2.89 -10.91 10.83
C ALA A 145 1.90 -11.39 9.76
N PHE A 146 2.23 -11.14 8.48
CA PHE A 146 1.51 -11.71 7.34
C PHE A 146 2.46 -12.02 6.19
N ALA A 147 2.00 -12.84 5.24
CA ALA A 147 2.70 -13.17 4.00
C ALA A 147 1.69 -13.59 2.92
N PRO A 148 2.06 -13.51 1.64
CA PRO A 148 1.33 -14.22 0.59
C PRO A 148 1.27 -15.72 0.92
N SER A 149 0.12 -16.36 0.70
CA SER A 149 -0.04 -17.81 0.88
C SER A 149 0.26 -18.58 -0.40
N MET A 150 0.17 -17.92 -1.56
CA MET A 150 0.40 -18.52 -2.88
C MET A 150 1.77 -18.12 -3.46
N THR A 151 2.28 -18.96 -4.36
CA THR A 151 3.59 -18.78 -5.00
C THR A 151 3.64 -17.63 -6.02
N ASP A 152 2.49 -17.26 -6.58
CA ASP A 152 2.33 -16.10 -7.47
C ASP A 152 2.27 -14.76 -6.71
N GLY A 153 2.35 -14.80 -5.38
CA GLY A 153 2.30 -13.63 -4.51
C GLY A 153 0.88 -13.18 -4.15
N THR A 154 -0.13 -13.99 -4.48
CA THR A 154 -1.53 -13.78 -4.07
C THR A 154 -1.89 -14.57 -2.80
N GLY A 155 -3.11 -14.38 -2.33
CA GLY A 155 -3.60 -15.00 -1.11
C GLY A 155 -2.99 -14.39 0.15
N CYS A 156 -3.47 -14.82 1.32
CA CYS A 156 -3.03 -14.25 2.58
C CYS A 156 -2.92 -15.26 3.70
N LYS A 157 -1.72 -15.38 4.28
CA LYS A 157 -1.49 -16.05 5.55
C LYS A 157 -1.14 -15.02 6.61
N ILE A 158 -1.83 -15.07 7.75
CA ILE A 158 -1.63 -14.15 8.87
C ILE A 158 -1.27 -14.94 10.12
N TRP A 159 -0.33 -14.44 10.90
CA TRP A 159 0.09 -15.03 12.18
C TRP A 159 -0.32 -14.13 13.34
N THR A 160 -0.70 -14.76 14.45
CA THR A 160 -1.10 -14.07 15.69
C THR A 160 -0.08 -14.20 16.83
N THR A 161 0.93 -15.06 16.65
CA THR A 161 2.00 -15.32 17.62
C THR A 161 3.35 -15.45 16.91
N VAL A 162 4.44 -15.20 17.63
CA VAL A 162 5.81 -15.36 17.11
C VAL A 162 6.64 -16.22 18.07
N PRO A 163 6.47 -17.55 18.09
CA PRO A 163 7.29 -18.38 18.96
C PRO A 163 8.58 -18.89 18.27
N ASN A 164 8.57 -19.15 16.95
CA ASN A 164 9.73 -19.69 16.25
C ASN A 164 9.74 -19.31 14.77
N PHE A 165 10.59 -18.35 14.38
CA PHE A 165 10.79 -17.92 12.99
C PHE A 165 12.23 -18.17 12.58
N GLN A 166 12.42 -18.94 11.51
CA GLN A 166 13.74 -19.25 10.98
C GLN A 166 14.03 -18.41 9.73
N MET A 167 15.12 -17.65 9.78
CA MET A 167 15.58 -16.88 8.63
C MET A 167 16.12 -17.80 7.53
N SER A 168 15.74 -17.53 6.29
CA SER A 168 16.23 -18.24 5.12
C SER A 168 16.17 -17.31 3.91
N GLU A 169 17.31 -17.05 3.28
CA GLU A 169 17.39 -16.12 2.14
C GLU A 169 16.60 -16.59 0.92
N ASN A 170 16.44 -17.90 0.76
CA ASN A 170 15.69 -18.52 -0.35
C ASN A 170 14.20 -18.72 -0.06
N ALA A 171 13.73 -18.36 1.14
CA ALA A 171 12.33 -18.48 1.52
C ALA A 171 11.52 -17.24 1.13
N SER A 172 10.19 -17.42 1.13
CA SER A 172 9.24 -16.33 0.91
C SER A 172 9.39 -15.21 1.95
N LYS A 173 8.95 -14.02 1.56
CA LYS A 173 8.98 -12.83 2.42
C LYS A 173 7.80 -12.84 3.39
N VAL A 174 8.10 -12.59 4.65
CA VAL A 174 7.15 -12.39 5.75
C VAL A 174 7.25 -10.94 6.24
N TYR A 175 6.09 -10.32 6.47
CA TYR A 175 5.96 -8.93 6.87
C TYR A 175 5.52 -8.85 8.33
N PHE A 176 6.42 -8.45 9.21
CA PHE A 176 6.19 -8.34 10.66
C PHE A 176 5.66 -6.96 11.02
N LEU A 177 4.60 -6.91 11.82
CA LEU A 177 4.07 -5.65 12.38
C LEU A 177 5.05 -5.07 13.41
N VAL A 178 5.44 -3.81 13.23
CA VAL A 178 6.40 -3.11 14.10
C VAL A 178 5.88 -1.73 14.49
N TYR A 179 6.01 -1.36 15.76
CA TYR A 179 5.65 -0.03 16.27
C TYR A 179 6.88 0.89 16.29
N LYS A 180 6.79 2.07 15.66
CA LYS A 180 7.91 3.03 15.49
C LYS A 180 8.45 3.57 16.84
N GLY A 181 7.64 3.54 17.91
CA GLY A 181 8.02 3.98 19.26
C GLY A 181 8.73 2.94 20.14
N GLU A 182 8.75 1.64 19.77
CA GLU A 182 9.31 0.57 20.60
C GLU A 182 10.82 0.34 20.41
N ARG A 183 11.50 1.22 19.66
CA ARG A 183 12.95 1.11 19.36
C ARG A 183 13.86 1.03 20.59
N LYS A 184 13.44 1.48 21.79
CA LYS A 184 14.29 1.39 23.00
C LYS A 184 14.04 0.18 23.92
N ARG A 185 12.92 -0.55 23.79
CA ARG A 185 12.62 -1.69 24.68
C ARG A 185 12.67 -3.05 23.98
N LYS A 186 12.27 -3.17 22.71
CA LYS A 186 12.25 -4.46 22.00
C LYS A 186 13.52 -4.78 21.20
N GLN A 187 14.34 -3.78 20.85
CA GLN A 187 15.64 -4.05 20.23
C GLN A 187 16.58 -4.84 21.17
N ASN A 188 16.45 -4.65 22.49
CA ASN A 188 17.20 -5.43 23.47
C ASN A 188 16.64 -6.86 23.66
N MET A 189 15.34 -7.09 23.44
CA MET A 189 14.73 -8.42 23.59
C MET A 189 14.91 -9.30 22.34
N LEU A 190 14.74 -8.75 21.12
CA LEU A 190 14.92 -9.52 19.88
C LEU A 190 16.38 -9.92 19.61
N ILE A 191 17.36 -9.11 20.04
CA ILE A 191 18.79 -9.46 19.87
C ILE A 191 19.22 -10.55 20.87
N GLN A 192 18.65 -10.56 22.09
CA GLN A 192 18.97 -11.57 23.09
C GLN A 192 18.41 -12.96 22.75
N GLU A 193 17.22 -13.05 22.14
CA GLU A 193 16.64 -14.34 21.75
C GLU A 193 17.24 -14.94 20.46
N LEU A 194 17.79 -14.11 19.56
CA LEU A 194 18.43 -14.59 18.32
C LEU A 194 19.94 -14.89 18.48
N GLY A 195 20.58 -14.49 19.59
CA GLY A 195 22.01 -14.74 19.87
C GLY A 195 22.29 -15.95 20.78
N GLY A 196 21.25 -16.61 21.31
CA GLY A 196 21.36 -17.66 22.31
C GLY A 196 21.44 -19.07 21.73
N ASN A 197 22.48 -19.38 20.94
CA ASN A 197 22.98 -20.76 20.81
C ASN A 197 24.40 -20.76 20.22
N ALA A 198 25.36 -20.30 21.03
CA ALA A 198 26.75 -20.71 20.86
C ALA A 198 26.87 -22.17 21.34
N ILE A 199 27.12 -23.06 20.39
CA ILE A 199 27.43 -24.48 20.61
C ILE A 199 28.64 -24.59 21.55
N PRO A 200 28.63 -25.42 22.61
CA PRO A 200 29.84 -25.68 23.39
C PRO A 200 30.77 -26.57 22.57
N SER A 201 31.93 -26.03 22.22
CA SER A 201 33.07 -26.82 21.74
C SER A 201 33.52 -27.76 22.85
N THR A 202 33.47 -29.06 22.57
CA THR A 202 34.18 -30.11 23.32
C THR A 202 35.59 -30.27 22.79
#